data_AF-A0AA95BSY4-F1
#
_entry.id   AF-A0AA95BSY4-F1
#
_cell.length_a   1.000
_cell.length_b   1.000
_cell.length_c   1.000
_cell.angle_alpha   90.00
_cell.angle_beta   90.00
_cell.angle_gamma   90.00
#
_symmetry.space_group_name_H-M   'P 1'
#
loop_
_entity.id
_entity.type
_entity.pdbx_description
1 polymer ?
#
loop_
_entity_poly.entity_id
_entity_poly.type
_entity_poly.pdbx_seq_one_letter_code
_entity_poly.pdbx_strand_id
1 'polypeptide(L)'
;MSNEKVPDENFTYVPLPPQLQEVPGLNADNDLLLMVDGETFAVHAARHNSIHYTWISGPNNGYGFSALGTNQTPTDIQHIAAIREFLAGIDPSTGFLQD
;
A
#
# COMPACT_ATOMS: atom_id res chain seq x y z
N MET A 1 -22.69 -1.84 -33.06
CA MET A 1 -21.42 -1.29 -32.56
C MET A 1 -21.56 -1.14 -31.06
N SER A 2 -20.67 -1.81 -30.34
CA SER A 2 -20.58 -1.89 -28.88
C SER A 2 -20.45 -0.50 -28.24
N ASN A 3 -21.06 -0.27 -27.07
CA ASN A 3 -20.39 -0.64 -25.83
C ASN A 3 -21.34 -0.67 -24.62
N GLU A 4 -21.00 -1.62 -23.76
CA GLU A 4 -21.64 -2.09 -22.55
C GLU A 4 -21.96 -0.99 -21.54
N LYS A 5 -23.15 -1.08 -20.97
CA LYS A 5 -23.62 -0.35 -19.79
C LYS A 5 -22.79 -0.80 -18.58
N VAL A 6 -22.08 0.12 -17.93
CA VAL A 6 -21.56 -0.07 -16.56
C VAL A 6 -22.74 -0.11 -15.58
N PRO A 7 -22.97 -1.21 -14.84
CA PRO A 7 -23.95 -1.23 -13.75
C PRO A 7 -23.24 -1.28 -12.40
N ASP A 8 -23.41 -0.21 -11.63
CA ASP A 8 -23.53 -0.14 -10.17
C ASP A 8 -22.64 -1.08 -9.32
N GLU A 9 -21.47 -0.57 -8.92
CA GLU A 9 -20.56 -1.25 -8.00
C GLU A 9 -21.07 -1.18 -6.54
N ASN A 10 -21.78 -2.22 -6.11
CA ASN A 10 -21.99 -2.52 -4.71
C ASN A 10 -20.91 -3.54 -4.26
N PHE A 11 -19.74 -3.05 -3.86
CA PHE A 11 -18.66 -3.93 -3.39
C PHE A 11 -18.97 -4.49 -1.99
N THR A 12 -19.48 -5.72 -1.94
CA THR A 12 -19.50 -6.50 -0.69
C THR A 12 -18.15 -7.21 -0.55
N TYR A 13 -17.41 -6.91 0.51
CA TYR A 13 -16.14 -7.56 0.80
C TYR A 13 -16.37 -9.03 1.14
N VAL A 14 -15.90 -9.94 0.28
CA VAL A 14 -15.84 -11.38 0.59
C VAL A 14 -14.39 -11.70 0.99
N PRO A 15 -14.11 -12.06 2.26
CA PRO A 15 -12.77 -12.41 2.66
C PRO A 15 -12.28 -13.64 1.89
N LEU A 16 -11.07 -13.57 1.36
CA LEU A 16 -10.44 -14.65 0.62
C LEU A 16 -10.33 -15.91 1.50
N PRO A 17 -10.56 -17.11 0.94
CA PRO A 17 -10.41 -18.34 1.69
C PRO A 17 -8.95 -18.52 2.16
N PRO A 18 -8.71 -19.10 3.36
CA PRO A 18 -7.40 -19.14 4.01
C PRO A 18 -6.31 -19.82 3.18
N GLN A 19 -6.68 -20.79 2.32
CA GLN A 19 -5.76 -21.45 1.39
C GLN A 19 -5.25 -20.59 0.23
N LEU A 20 -5.83 -19.41 0.02
CA LEU A 20 -5.30 -18.38 -0.88
C LEU A 20 -4.68 -17.21 -0.12
N GLN A 21 -4.54 -17.25 1.21
CA GLN A 21 -3.84 -16.19 1.95
C GLN A 21 -2.32 -16.43 2.03
N GLU A 22 -1.85 -17.60 1.56
CA GLU A 22 -0.46 -18.05 1.69
C GLU A 22 0.26 -18.23 0.34
N VAL A 23 -0.29 -17.71 -0.76
CA VAL A 23 0.47 -17.59 -2.02
C VAL A 23 1.36 -16.33 -1.95
N PRO A 24 2.70 -16.46 -2.09
CA PRO A 24 3.57 -15.30 -2.21
C PRO A 24 3.20 -14.53 -3.49
N GLY A 25 2.68 -13.31 -3.34
CA GLY A 25 2.23 -12.46 -4.46
C GLY A 25 0.71 -12.24 -4.58
N LEU A 26 0.00 -12.08 -3.47
CA LEU A 26 -1.47 -11.96 -3.48
C LEU A 26 -1.99 -10.60 -3.97
N ASN A 27 -2.29 -10.54 -5.27
CA ASN A 27 -3.25 -9.66 -5.99
C ASN A 27 -3.11 -8.14 -5.77
N ALA A 28 -2.18 -7.38 -6.37
CA ALA A 28 -1.32 -7.54 -7.57
C ALA A 28 -1.83 -7.04 -8.94
N ASP A 29 -2.86 -6.18 -9.04
CA ASP A 29 -3.12 -5.49 -10.31
C ASP A 29 -2.55 -4.06 -10.38
N ASN A 30 -2.29 -3.39 -9.26
CA ASN A 30 -1.66 -2.04 -9.24
C ASN A 30 -0.78 -1.75 -8.01
N ASP A 31 -0.55 -2.73 -7.13
CA ASP A 31 0.22 -2.52 -5.91
C ASP A 31 1.67 -2.98 -6.10
N LEU A 32 2.60 -2.04 -5.88
CA LEU A 32 4.03 -2.30 -5.89
C LEU A 32 4.45 -2.74 -4.49
N LEU A 33 4.98 -3.96 -4.35
CA LEU A 33 5.60 -4.41 -3.12
C LEU A 33 7.05 -3.94 -3.04
N LEU A 34 7.38 -3.19 -1.99
CA LEU A 34 8.73 -2.69 -1.74
C LEU A 34 9.25 -3.19 -0.40
N MET A 35 10.48 -3.71 -0.40
CA MET A 35 11.21 -4.07 0.80
C MET A 35 12.24 -2.99 1.11
N VAL A 36 12.15 -2.39 2.29
CA VAL A 36 12.99 -1.29 2.75
C VAL A 36 13.47 -1.60 4.16
N ASP A 37 14.79 -1.72 4.33
CA ASP A 37 15.43 -1.97 5.64
C ASP A 37 14.87 -3.20 6.40
N GLY A 38 14.44 -4.22 5.65
CA GLY A 38 13.85 -5.46 6.19
C GLY A 38 12.34 -5.42 6.34
N GLU A 39 11.72 -4.24 6.17
CA GLU A 39 10.28 -4.05 6.26
C GLU A 39 9.63 -4.08 4.88
N THR A 40 8.46 -4.70 4.77
CA THR A 40 7.69 -4.84 3.53
C THR A 40 6.51 -3.87 3.51
N PHE A 41 6.41 -3.11 2.42
CA PHE A 41 5.32 -2.18 2.16
C PHE A 41 4.60 -2.53 0.87
N ALA A 42 3.28 -2.38 0.87
CA ALA A 42 2.46 -2.34 -0.33
C ALA A 42 2.21 -0.89 -0.71
N VAL A 43 2.55 -0.51 -1.94
CA VAL A 43 2.42 0.84 -2.46
C VAL A 43 1.31 0.89 -3.50
N HIS A 44 0.26 1.65 -3.20
CA HIS A 44 -0.92 1.81 -4.03
C HIS A 44 -1.06 3.25 -4.52
N ALA A 45 -1.16 3.45 -5.83
CA ALA A 45 -1.55 4.73 -6.40
C ALA A 45 -3.08 4.89 -6.34
N ALA A 46 -3.56 5.86 -5.58
CA ALA A 46 -4.97 6.18 -5.44
C ALA A 46 -5.41 7.38 -6.31
N ARG A 47 -6.70 7.70 -6.21
CA ARG A 47 -7.32 8.87 -6.84
C ARG A 47 -6.62 10.17 -6.41
N HIS A 48 -6.66 11.19 -7.27
CA HIS A 48 -6.07 12.52 -7.04
C HIS A 48 -4.55 12.53 -6.82
N ASN A 49 -3.83 11.62 -7.48
CA ASN A 49 -2.38 11.48 -7.35
C ASN A 49 -1.92 11.13 -5.92
N SER A 50 -2.79 10.65 -5.04
CA SER A 50 -2.36 10.16 -3.72
C SER A 50 -1.66 8.81 -3.85
N ILE A 51 -0.68 8.55 -3.01
CA ILE A 51 0.03 7.29 -2.95
C ILE A 51 -0.05 6.79 -1.53
N HIS A 52 -0.59 5.59 -1.34
CA HIS A 52 -0.72 4.95 -0.05
C HIS A 52 0.38 3.91 0.11
N TYR A 53 1.00 3.90 1.28
CA TYR A 53 2.04 2.97 1.68
C TYR A 53 1.50 2.20 2.88
N THR A 54 1.09 0.96 2.66
CA THR A 54 0.63 0.07 3.72
C THR A 54 1.79 -0.76 4.23
N TRP A 55 2.05 -0.69 5.53
CA TRP A 55 3.12 -1.44 6.18
C TRP A 55 2.65 -2.87 6.48
N ILE A 56 3.16 -3.83 5.73
CA ILE A 56 2.71 -5.24 5.78
C ILE A 56 3.44 -6.02 6.87
N SER A 57 4.76 -5.84 6.99
CA SER A 57 5.56 -6.50 8.04
C SER A 57 5.53 -5.80 9.39
N GLY A 58 4.90 -4.63 9.45
CA GLY A 58 4.93 -3.77 10.63
C GLY A 58 4.15 -4.36 11.81
N PRO A 59 4.41 -3.86 13.03
CA PRO A 59 3.76 -4.36 14.25
C PRO A 59 2.25 -4.10 14.29
N ASN A 60 1.77 -3.13 13.51
CA ASN A 60 0.38 -2.68 13.48
C ASN A 60 -0.25 -2.99 12.12
N ASN A 61 -1.12 -4.00 12.07
CA ASN A 61 -1.77 -4.44 10.83
C ASN A 61 -2.62 -3.31 10.21
N GLY A 62 -2.41 -3.04 8.92
CA GLY A 62 -3.10 -1.99 8.18
C GLY A 62 -2.58 -0.58 8.45
N TYR A 63 -1.53 -0.43 9.25
CA TYR A 63 -0.88 0.86 9.50
C TYR A 63 0.03 1.25 8.32
N GLY A 64 0.37 2.53 8.24
CA GLY A 64 1.13 3.08 7.13
C GLY A 64 0.92 4.58 6.99
N PHE A 65 1.23 5.11 5.81
CA PHE A 65 1.09 6.54 5.53
C PHE A 65 0.67 6.79 4.09
N SER A 66 0.28 8.03 3.82
CA SER A 66 -0.10 8.47 2.47
C SER A 66 0.69 9.71 2.11
N ALA A 67 1.17 9.78 0.87
CA ALA A 67 1.82 10.94 0.32
C ALA A 67 1.00 11.49 -0.84
N LEU A 68 0.93 12.82 -0.95
CA LEU A 68 0.47 13.45 -2.18
C LEU A 68 1.55 13.26 -3.25
N GLY A 69 1.24 12.48 -4.26
CA GLY A 69 2.04 12.36 -5.47
C GLY A 69 1.91 13.60 -6.34
N THR A 70 2.90 13.79 -7.20
CA THR A 70 2.89 14.84 -8.22
C THR A 70 2.22 14.33 -9.49
N ASN A 71 2.15 15.16 -10.54
CA ASN A 71 1.72 14.70 -11.87
C ASN A 71 2.69 13.67 -12.51
N GLN A 72 3.81 13.38 -11.85
CA GLN A 72 4.77 12.35 -12.24
C GLN A 72 4.68 11.16 -11.29
N THR A 73 4.65 9.96 -11.84
CA THR A 73 4.81 8.71 -11.08
C THR A 73 6.17 8.71 -10.40
N PRO A 74 6.24 8.53 -9.06
CA PRO A 74 7.53 8.46 -8.38
C PRO A 74 8.33 7.24 -8.84
N THR A 75 9.65 7.38 -8.76
CA THR A 75 10.60 6.29 -8.97
C THR A 75 10.73 5.43 -7.73
N ASP A 76 11.25 4.20 -7.88
CA ASP A 76 11.53 3.29 -6.76
C ASP A 76 12.38 3.96 -5.67
N ILE A 77 13.37 4.76 -6.05
CA ILE A 77 14.24 5.49 -5.12
C ILE A 77 13.43 6.49 -4.28
N GLN A 78 12.44 7.15 -4.87
CA GLN A 78 11.58 8.10 -4.15
C GLN A 78 10.63 7.39 -3.18
N HIS A 79 10.09 6.22 -3.57
CA HIS A 79 9.30 5.40 -2.66
C HIS A 79 10.13 4.91 -1.46
N ILE A 80 11.35 4.42 -1.72
CA ILE A 80 12.27 3.95 -0.68
C ILE A 80 12.63 5.09 0.28
N ALA A 81 12.91 6.29 -0.24
CA ALA A 81 13.22 7.45 0.59
C ALA A 81 12.05 7.83 1.51
N ALA A 82 10.82 7.91 0.98
CA ALA A 82 9.64 8.21 1.77
C ALA A 82 9.37 7.17 2.87
N ILE A 83 9.52 5.88 2.56
CA ILE A 83 9.36 4.80 3.54
C ILE A 83 10.43 4.90 4.64
N ARG A 84 11.68 5.21 4.30
CA ARG A 84 12.75 5.40 5.30
C ARG A 84 12.48 6.56 6.23
N GLU A 85 12.01 7.68 5.70
CA GLU A 85 11.63 8.84 6.52
C GLU A 85 10.49 8.49 7.49
N PHE A 86 9.48 7.77 7.01
CA PHE A 86 8.41 7.25 7.87
C PHE A 86 8.94 6.35 8.98
N LEU A 87 9.74 5.34 8.64
CA LEU A 87 10.32 4.40 9.62
C LEU A 87 11.23 5.10 10.64
N ALA A 88 11.96 6.14 10.24
CA ALA A 88 12.79 6.93 11.14
C ALA A 88 12.00 7.71 12.20
N GLY A 89 10.72 8.02 11.93
CA GLY A 89 9.81 8.67 12.87
C GLY A 89 9.00 7.71 13.75
N ILE A 90 9.09 6.39 13.51
CA ILE A 90 8.37 5.38 14.29
C ILE A 90 9.04 5.19 15.65
N ASP A 91 8.24 5.23 16.72
CA ASP A 91 8.64 4.72 18.03
C ASP A 91 8.74 3.18 17.96
N PRO A 92 9.92 2.59 18.19
CA PRO A 92 10.08 1.14 18.13
C PRO A 92 9.31 0.40 19.24
N SER A 93 8.94 1.09 20.31
CA SER A 93 8.20 0.50 21.43
C SER A 93 6.70 0.36 21.14
N THR A 94 6.15 1.21 20.27
CA THR A 94 4.71 1.26 19.98
C THR A 94 4.38 0.93 18.53
N GLY A 95 5.32 1.10 17.61
CA GLY A 95 5.12 0.91 16.17
C GLY A 95 4.30 2.03 15.50
N PHE A 96 4.16 3.19 16.17
CA PHE A 96 3.47 4.37 15.66
C PHE A 96 4.44 5.56 15.56
N LEU A 97 4.09 6.56 14.76
CA LEU A 97 4.84 7.82 14.73
C LEU A 97 4.82 8.49 16.10
N GLN A 98 5.96 8.98 16.56
CA GLN A 98 6.02 9.85 17.74
C GLN A 98 5.35 11.19 17.41
N ASP A 99 4.47 11.65 18.31
CA ASP A 99 3.88 12.99 18.28
C ASP A 99 4.93 14.09 18.53
#